data_AF-A0A0G4EUL9-F1
#
_entry.id   AF-A0A0G4EUL9-F1
#
_cell.length_a   1.000
_cell.length_b   1.000
_cell.length_c   1.000
_cell.angle_alpha   90.00
_cell.angle_beta   90.00
_cell.angle_gamma   90.00
#
_symmetry.space_group_name_H-M   'P 1'
#
loop_
_entity.id
_entity.type
_entity.pdbx_description
1 polymer ?
#
loop_
_entity_poly.entity_id
_entity_poly.type
_entity_poly.pdbx_seq_one_letter_code
_entity_poly.pdbx_strand_id
1 'polypeptide(L)'
;MRALLGTPDPQVVKVAGGAGMVNTTRPKARGPAPPAANCAQPQPFGAGVGVKASSSITYFPLEGWRPLTPALNFSSVSSFAKNAIICHFKDTHEIHTCTTESSIDKHADNGRLGTIMTQSPDMPVGGCTTTMSSCASGVRSYYRLIVLTNASHPFVAWISFTLYWNVGVVIETSEPAVCGVGRAFKDRFPQTTRLARVVLGAVISAMVFDR
;
A
#
# COMPACT_ATOMS: atom_id res chain seq x y z
N MET A 1 -12.38 19.62 56.67
CA MET A 1 -11.73 20.94 56.45
C MET A 1 -11.68 21.16 54.94
N ARG A 2 -12.70 21.84 54.36
CA ARG A 2 -12.62 23.21 53.77
C ARG A 2 -11.46 23.35 52.76
N ALA A 3 -11.74 23.29 51.45
CA ALA A 3 -12.05 24.42 50.53
C ALA A 3 -10.74 24.98 49.93
N LEU A 4 -10.57 25.30 48.63
CA LEU A 4 -11.23 26.30 47.76
C LEU A 4 -10.70 26.07 46.32
N LEU A 5 -11.56 25.98 45.28
CA LEU A 5 -11.89 27.02 44.30
C LEU A 5 -10.73 27.62 43.49
N GLY A 6 -10.85 27.62 42.15
CA GLY A 6 -10.12 28.55 41.29
C GLY A 6 -9.96 28.12 39.82
N THR A 7 -11.02 28.26 39.01
CA THR A 7 -10.92 28.41 37.55
C THR A 7 -10.39 29.81 37.20
N PRO A 8 -9.73 29.98 36.05
CA PRO A 8 -10.29 30.90 35.06
C PRO A 8 -10.14 30.43 33.59
N ASP A 9 -11.27 30.38 32.88
CA ASP A 9 -11.42 30.85 31.49
C ASP A 9 -11.72 32.37 31.55
N PRO A 10 -11.76 33.20 30.48
CA PRO A 10 -11.52 32.94 29.05
C PRO A 10 -10.67 34.04 28.34
N GLN A 11 -10.29 33.85 27.07
CA GLN A 11 -10.19 34.97 26.11
C GLN A 11 -10.53 34.51 24.69
N VAL A 12 -11.71 34.96 24.25
CA VAL A 12 -12.19 34.98 22.88
C VAL A 12 -11.43 36.06 22.12
N VAL A 13 -10.66 35.70 21.08
CA VAL A 13 -10.15 36.66 20.10
C VAL A 13 -11.03 36.65 18.87
N LYS A 14 -11.85 37.69 18.78
CA LYS A 14 -12.69 38.08 17.65
C LYS A 14 -11.84 38.89 16.68
N VAL A 15 -11.56 38.36 15.48
CA VAL A 15 -10.97 39.15 14.39
C VAL A 15 -12.04 39.38 13.32
N ALA A 16 -12.47 40.64 13.23
CA ALA A 16 -13.20 41.23 12.11
C ALA A 16 -12.32 41.15 10.85
N GLY A 17 -12.86 40.82 9.68
CA GLY A 17 -13.65 41.76 8.89
C GLY A 17 -12.73 42.48 7.91
N GLY A 18 -12.69 42.00 6.66
CA GLY A 18 -11.89 42.60 5.60
C GLY A 18 -12.47 42.24 4.23
N ALA A 19 -13.47 43.03 3.82
CA ALA A 19 -13.96 43.08 2.46
C ALA A 19 -12.88 43.69 1.55
N GLY A 20 -12.68 43.13 0.35
CA GLY A 20 -11.68 43.68 -0.57
C GLY A 20 -11.68 43.05 -1.95
N MET A 21 -12.46 43.66 -2.83
CA MET A 21 -12.26 43.78 -4.29
C MET A 21 -12.20 42.49 -5.15
N VAL A 22 -13.36 42.25 -5.75
CA VAL A 22 -13.52 41.69 -7.09
C VAL A 22 -12.68 42.49 -8.09
N ASN A 23 -11.70 41.83 -8.72
CA ASN A 23 -11.04 42.35 -9.91
C ASN A 23 -11.38 41.43 -11.10
N THR A 24 -12.35 41.85 -11.88
CA THR A 24 -12.72 41.25 -13.16
C THR A 24 -11.73 41.68 -14.24
N THR A 25 -10.69 40.88 -14.48
CA THR A 25 -9.93 40.93 -15.74
C THR A 25 -10.36 39.80 -16.65
N ARG A 26 -11.02 40.18 -17.75
CA ARG A 26 -11.35 39.34 -18.92
C ARG A 26 -10.07 38.74 -19.56
N PRO A 27 -10.20 37.68 -20.36
CA PRO A 27 -9.15 36.70 -20.60
C PRO A 27 -8.16 37.12 -21.70
N LYS A 28 -6.89 36.81 -21.45
CA LYS A 28 -5.84 36.79 -22.47
C LYS A 28 -6.05 35.55 -23.35
N ALA A 29 -6.07 35.79 -24.66
CA ALA A 29 -6.35 34.80 -25.70
C ALA A 29 -5.46 33.55 -25.58
N ARG A 30 -6.11 32.38 -25.72
CA ARG A 30 -5.47 31.07 -25.93
C ARG A 30 -4.58 31.16 -27.17
N GLY A 31 -3.28 30.97 -26.99
CA GLY A 31 -2.41 30.50 -28.05
C GLY A 31 -2.80 29.08 -28.49
N PRO A 32 -2.43 28.68 -29.71
CA PRO A 32 -2.76 27.37 -30.26
C PRO A 32 -2.24 26.26 -29.35
N ALA A 33 -3.13 25.30 -29.06
CA ALA A 33 -2.79 24.11 -28.31
C ALA A 33 -1.66 23.34 -29.03
N PRO A 34 -0.64 22.85 -28.31
CA PRO A 34 0.31 21.91 -28.88
C PRO A 34 -0.43 20.63 -29.33
N PRO A 35 0.03 19.97 -30.40
CA PRO A 35 -0.59 18.74 -30.87
C PRO A 35 -0.61 17.72 -29.74
N ALA A 36 -1.79 17.13 -29.52
CA ALA A 36 -1.96 16.02 -28.61
C ALA A 36 -0.96 14.92 -28.98
N ALA A 37 0.08 14.77 -28.16
CA ALA A 37 0.91 13.60 -28.22
C ALA A 37 -0.01 12.41 -27.93
N ASN A 38 -0.19 11.58 -28.96
CA ASN A 38 -0.90 10.30 -28.90
C ASN A 38 -0.44 9.52 -27.66
N CYS A 39 -1.22 9.62 -26.57
CA CYS A 39 -1.26 8.57 -25.58
C CYS A 39 -1.88 7.40 -26.32
N ALA A 40 -1.03 6.47 -26.75
CA ALA A 40 -1.43 5.23 -27.37
C ALA A 40 -2.56 4.62 -26.53
N GLN A 41 -3.72 4.41 -27.17
CA GLN A 41 -4.75 3.58 -26.57
C GLN A 41 -4.12 2.21 -26.25
N PRO A 42 -4.26 1.68 -25.02
CA PRO A 42 -3.93 0.30 -24.77
C PRO A 42 -4.82 -0.57 -25.66
N GLN A 43 -4.17 -1.38 -26.49
CA GLN A 43 -4.79 -2.43 -27.29
C GLN A 43 -5.53 -3.40 -26.34
N PRO A 44 -6.71 -3.92 -26.72
CA PRO A 44 -7.42 -4.93 -25.93
C PRO A 44 -6.68 -6.27 -26.07
N PHE A 45 -5.71 -6.50 -25.19
CA PHE A 45 -5.07 -7.81 -25.09
C PHE A 45 -5.83 -8.67 -24.09
N GLY A 46 -6.43 -9.72 -24.65
CA GLY A 46 -6.42 -11.05 -24.03
C GLY A 46 -7.56 -11.31 -23.07
N ALA A 47 -8.35 -12.33 -23.41
CA ALA A 47 -9.36 -12.92 -22.55
C ALA A 47 -8.85 -13.07 -21.11
N GLY A 48 -9.54 -12.39 -20.19
CA GLY A 48 -9.32 -12.55 -18.76
C GLY A 48 -9.51 -14.02 -18.40
N VAL A 49 -8.42 -14.67 -18.00
CA VAL A 49 -8.52 -15.87 -17.18
C VAL A 49 -8.98 -15.36 -15.83
N GLY A 50 -10.31 -15.30 -15.66
CA GLY A 50 -10.90 -15.01 -14.36
C GLY A 50 -10.33 -16.00 -13.36
N VAL A 51 -9.60 -15.51 -12.37
CA VAL A 51 -9.17 -16.34 -11.25
C VAL A 51 -10.41 -16.60 -10.41
N LYS A 52 -11.15 -17.63 -10.82
CA LYS A 52 -12.01 -18.40 -9.95
C LYS A 52 -11.17 -18.71 -8.72
N ALA A 53 -11.70 -18.46 -7.51
CA ALA A 53 -11.18 -19.10 -6.31
C ALA A 53 -11.39 -20.61 -6.46
N SER A 54 -10.51 -21.21 -7.26
CA SER A 54 -10.38 -22.62 -7.49
C SER A 54 -9.37 -23.08 -6.47
N SER A 55 -9.74 -24.03 -5.62
CA SER A 55 -8.72 -24.92 -5.12
C SER A 55 -8.08 -25.53 -6.38
N SER A 56 -6.92 -25.03 -6.79
CA SER A 56 -6.26 -25.51 -8.01
C SER A 56 -5.62 -26.84 -7.67
N ILE A 57 -6.44 -27.85 -7.44
CA ILE A 57 -6.01 -29.20 -7.11
C ILE A 57 -5.80 -29.89 -8.46
N THR A 58 -4.54 -30.12 -8.83
CA THR A 58 -4.17 -30.94 -9.98
C THR A 58 -3.94 -32.37 -9.51
N TYR A 59 -4.33 -33.34 -10.33
CA TYR A 59 -4.02 -34.73 -10.09
C TYR A 59 -2.63 -35.08 -10.62
N PHE A 60 -1.75 -35.54 -9.74
CA PHE A 60 -0.44 -36.09 -10.09
C PHE A 60 -0.51 -37.63 -10.09
N PRO A 61 -0.15 -38.32 -11.19
CA PRO A 61 -0.32 -39.78 -11.33
C PRO A 61 0.26 -40.64 -10.20
N LEU A 62 1.28 -40.16 -9.48
CA LEU A 62 1.94 -40.88 -8.38
C LEU A 62 1.58 -40.35 -6.99
N GLU A 63 1.00 -39.15 -6.89
CA GLU A 63 0.83 -38.45 -5.62
C GLU A 63 -0.62 -38.02 -5.34
N GLY A 64 -1.52 -38.28 -6.28
CA GLY A 64 -2.93 -37.94 -6.19
C GLY A 64 -3.21 -36.46 -6.38
N TRP A 65 -4.35 -36.03 -5.84
CA TRP A 65 -4.82 -34.65 -5.87
C TRP A 65 -3.94 -33.73 -5.01
N ARG A 66 -3.21 -32.80 -5.65
CA ARG A 66 -2.39 -31.80 -4.96
C ARG A 66 -2.68 -30.38 -5.43
N PRO A 67 -2.62 -29.38 -4.53
CA PRO A 67 -2.70 -27.99 -4.93
C PRO A 67 -1.49 -27.60 -5.82
N LEU A 68 -1.72 -26.91 -6.95
CA LEU A 68 -0.67 -26.36 -7.84
C LEU A 68 0.20 -25.32 -7.12
N THR A 69 -0.35 -24.66 -6.11
CA THR A 69 0.36 -23.68 -5.30
C THR A 69 0.62 -24.25 -3.91
N PRO A 70 1.76 -23.91 -3.26
CA PRO A 70 1.98 -24.31 -1.88
C PRO A 70 0.77 -23.88 -1.05
N ALA A 71 0.19 -24.80 -0.29
CA ALA A 71 -0.95 -24.47 0.55
C ALA A 71 -0.53 -23.38 1.55
N LEU A 72 -1.06 -22.17 1.37
CA LEU A 72 -0.88 -21.07 2.30
C LEU A 72 -1.71 -21.36 3.55
N ASN A 73 -1.04 -21.52 4.68
CA ASN A 73 -1.70 -21.57 5.98
C ASN A 73 -1.88 -20.14 6.47
N PHE A 74 -3.13 -19.69 6.53
CA PHE A 74 -3.48 -18.38 7.08
C PHE A 74 -3.57 -18.46 8.60
N SER A 75 -3.15 -17.40 9.30
CA SER A 75 -3.24 -17.33 10.76
C SER A 75 -4.68 -17.34 11.29
N SER A 76 -5.64 -16.95 10.45
CA SER A 76 -7.07 -16.93 10.78
C SER A 76 -7.94 -16.93 9.52
N VAL A 77 -9.23 -17.23 9.69
CA VAL A 77 -10.25 -17.09 8.62
C VAL A 77 -10.32 -15.64 8.12
N SER A 78 -10.15 -14.67 9.02
CA SER A 78 -10.11 -13.25 8.65
C SER A 78 -8.92 -12.95 7.73
N SER A 79 -7.73 -13.48 8.03
CA SER A 79 -6.54 -13.33 7.16
C SER A 79 -6.77 -13.95 5.78
N PHE A 80 -7.40 -15.13 5.71
CA PHE A 80 -7.78 -15.74 4.42
C PHE A 80 -8.76 -14.85 3.63
N ALA A 81 -9.83 -14.36 4.26
CA ALA A 81 -10.81 -13.52 3.60
C ALA A 81 -10.19 -12.21 3.08
N LYS A 82 -9.35 -11.57 3.89
CA LYS A 82 -8.61 -10.37 3.49
C LYS A 82 -7.69 -10.67 2.29
N ASN A 83 -7.00 -11.82 2.27
CA ASN A 83 -6.14 -12.21 1.16
C ASN A 83 -6.94 -12.38 -0.13
N ALA A 84 -8.08 -13.08 -0.06
CA ALA A 84 -8.95 -13.26 -1.21
C ALA A 84 -9.44 -11.90 -1.78
N ILE A 85 -9.81 -10.97 -0.91
CA ILE A 85 -10.22 -9.61 -1.32
C ILE A 85 -9.07 -8.87 -2.03
N ILE A 86 -7.85 -8.91 -1.48
CA ILE A 86 -6.71 -8.23 -2.10
C ILE A 86 -6.31 -8.87 -3.43
N CYS A 87 -6.28 -10.20 -3.51
CA CYS A 87 -6.02 -10.90 -4.78
C CYS A 87 -7.06 -10.50 -5.83
N HIS A 88 -8.35 -10.50 -5.47
CA HIS A 88 -9.41 -10.07 -6.38
C HIS A 88 -9.24 -8.61 -6.81
N PHE A 89 -8.89 -7.71 -5.88
CA PHE A 89 -8.63 -6.31 -6.19
C PHE A 89 -7.47 -6.17 -7.19
N LYS A 90 -6.37 -6.90 -6.95
CA LYS A 90 -5.21 -6.92 -7.84
C LYS A 90 -5.53 -7.43 -9.24
N ASP A 91 -6.41 -8.42 -9.36
CA ASP A 91 -6.80 -9.00 -10.66
C ASP A 91 -7.76 -8.10 -11.43
N THR A 92 -8.50 -7.22 -10.74
CA THR A 92 -9.57 -6.39 -11.34
C THR A 92 -9.18 -4.93 -11.53
N HIS A 93 -8.08 -4.47 -10.93
CA HIS A 93 -7.65 -3.07 -10.98
C HIS A 93 -6.25 -2.95 -11.56
N GLU A 94 -5.97 -1.82 -12.20
CA GLU A 94 -4.60 -1.47 -12.58
C GLU A 94 -3.80 -1.17 -11.31
N ILE A 95 -2.89 -2.08 -10.97
CA ILE A 95 -1.99 -1.94 -9.82
C ILE A 95 -0.60 -1.60 -10.29
N HIS A 96 0.01 -0.62 -9.63
CA HIS A 96 1.41 -0.27 -9.78
C HIS A 96 2.23 -0.90 -8.67
N THR A 97 3.37 -1.47 -9.04
CA THR A 97 4.22 -2.23 -8.11
C THR A 97 5.61 -1.61 -8.02
N CYS A 98 6.09 -1.44 -6.79
CA CYS A 98 7.49 -1.21 -6.47
C CYS A 98 8.02 -2.45 -5.75
N THR A 99 8.88 -3.20 -6.45
CA THR A 99 9.51 -4.39 -5.88
C THR A 99 10.95 -4.06 -5.55
N THR A 100 11.37 -4.39 -4.34
CA THR A 100 12.78 -4.36 -4.01
C THR A 100 13.40 -5.68 -4.48
N GLU A 101 14.14 -5.65 -5.59
CA GLU A 101 14.81 -6.86 -6.12
C GLU A 101 15.88 -7.40 -5.16
N SER A 102 16.40 -6.56 -4.26
CA SER A 102 17.36 -6.99 -3.25
C SER A 102 16.65 -7.22 -1.92
N SER A 103 16.74 -8.45 -1.45
CA SER A 103 16.30 -8.85 -0.12
C SER A 103 17.01 -8.00 0.95
N ILE A 104 16.24 -7.33 1.81
CA ILE A 104 16.76 -6.48 2.89
C ILE A 104 17.09 -7.36 4.09
N ASP A 105 18.22 -7.11 4.75
CA ASP A 105 18.55 -7.80 6.00
C ASP A 105 17.44 -7.55 7.02
N LYS A 106 16.92 -8.63 7.61
CA LYS A 106 15.88 -8.56 8.66
C LYS A 106 16.35 -7.79 9.90
N HIS A 107 17.67 -7.66 10.09
CA HIS A 107 18.30 -6.91 11.17
C HIS A 107 18.59 -5.45 10.82
N ALA A 108 18.35 -5.02 9.57
CA ALA A 108 18.45 -3.62 9.18
C ALA A 108 17.49 -2.74 10.00
N ASP A 109 17.88 -1.48 10.20
CA ASP A 109 17.13 -0.49 10.98
C ASP A 109 16.74 -1.01 12.38
N ASN A 110 17.73 -1.51 13.14
CA ASN A 110 17.55 -2.08 14.48
C ASN A 110 16.55 -3.25 14.54
N GLY A 111 16.48 -4.05 13.47
CA GLY A 111 15.56 -5.19 13.42
C GLY A 111 14.09 -4.80 13.23
N ARG A 112 13.81 -3.60 12.69
CA ARG A 112 12.44 -3.13 12.44
C ARG A 112 11.66 -4.08 11.54
N LEU A 113 12.27 -4.58 10.45
CA LEU A 113 11.62 -5.59 9.58
C LEU A 113 11.37 -6.91 10.31
N GLY A 114 12.34 -7.38 11.10
CA GLY A 114 12.16 -8.55 11.97
C GLY A 114 10.98 -8.38 12.93
N THR A 115 10.86 -7.21 13.55
CA THR A 115 9.73 -6.87 14.43
C THR A 115 8.41 -6.85 13.67
N ILE A 116 8.38 -6.22 12.49
CA ILE A 116 7.18 -6.20 11.64
C ILE A 116 6.75 -7.62 11.28
N MET A 117 7.69 -8.52 10.99
CA MET A 117 7.38 -9.90 10.63
C MET A 117 6.92 -10.75 11.81
N THR A 118 7.44 -10.53 13.01
CA THR A 118 7.23 -11.41 14.18
C THR A 118 6.16 -10.92 15.15
N GLN A 119 5.80 -9.64 15.11
CA GLN A 119 4.72 -9.10 15.95
C GLN A 119 3.38 -9.80 15.65
N SER A 120 2.44 -9.77 16.59
CA SER A 120 1.10 -10.32 16.38
C SER A 120 0.42 -9.70 15.13
N PRO A 121 -0.30 -10.49 14.31
CA PRO A 121 -1.09 -9.97 13.18
C PRO A 121 -2.18 -8.97 13.62
N ASP A 122 -2.62 -9.06 14.88
CA ASP A 122 -3.70 -8.23 15.42
C ASP A 122 -3.22 -6.87 15.97
N MET A 123 -1.90 -6.66 16.05
CA MET A 123 -1.33 -5.38 16.45
C MET A 123 -1.14 -4.50 15.22
N PRO A 124 -1.87 -3.37 15.09
CA PRO A 124 -1.73 -2.48 13.96
C PRO A 124 -0.37 -1.79 13.98
N VAL A 125 0.30 -1.75 12.83
CA VAL A 125 1.57 -1.04 12.66
C VAL A 125 1.28 0.39 12.27
N GLY A 126 1.68 1.37 13.08
CA GLY A 126 1.79 2.77 12.64
C GLY A 126 0.56 3.36 11.94
N GLY A 127 -0.66 3.04 12.41
CA GLY A 127 -1.90 3.56 11.82
C GLY A 127 -2.45 2.77 10.62
N CYS A 128 -1.86 1.62 10.28
CA CYS A 128 -2.37 0.73 9.26
C CYS A 128 -3.66 0.03 9.70
N THR A 129 -4.61 -0.06 8.77
CA THR A 129 -5.98 -0.51 9.03
C THR A 129 -6.10 -2.02 9.11
N THR A 130 -5.32 -2.73 8.29
CA THR A 130 -5.48 -4.16 8.09
C THR A 130 -4.14 -4.85 7.93
N THR A 131 -3.92 -5.88 8.73
CA THR A 131 -2.81 -6.82 8.55
C THR A 131 -3.34 -8.22 8.29
N MET A 132 -2.60 -8.99 7.50
CA MET A 132 -2.76 -10.44 7.37
C MET A 132 -1.38 -11.11 7.38
N SER A 133 -1.36 -12.38 7.77
CA SER A 133 -0.15 -13.20 7.74
C SER A 133 -0.49 -14.61 7.28
N SER A 134 0.40 -15.19 6.48
CA SER A 134 0.33 -16.60 6.08
C SER A 134 1.73 -17.22 6.03
N CYS A 135 1.81 -18.54 6.08
CA CYS A 135 3.03 -19.28 5.80
C CYS A 135 2.78 -20.32 4.71
N ALA A 136 3.78 -20.55 3.87
CA ALA A 136 3.70 -21.59 2.85
C ALA A 136 4.00 -22.96 3.48
N SER A 137 3.08 -23.91 3.39
CA SER A 137 3.29 -25.27 3.90
C SER A 137 4.56 -25.90 3.31
N GLY A 138 5.43 -26.45 4.16
CA GLY A 138 6.66 -27.13 3.74
C GLY A 138 7.83 -26.21 3.39
N VAL A 139 7.66 -24.89 3.43
CA VAL A 139 8.73 -23.90 3.23
C VAL A 139 8.81 -23.00 4.47
N ARG A 140 10.01 -22.70 4.98
CA ARG A 140 10.19 -21.68 6.04
C ARG A 140 10.03 -20.26 5.47
N SER A 141 8.92 -20.03 4.78
CA SER A 141 8.55 -18.75 4.17
C SER A 141 7.37 -18.16 4.91
N TYR A 142 7.56 -16.94 5.41
CA TYR A 142 6.51 -16.17 6.06
C TYR A 142 6.11 -15.01 5.17
N TYR A 143 4.81 -14.87 4.95
CA TYR A 143 4.22 -13.79 4.20
C TYR A 143 3.40 -12.92 5.15
N ARG A 144 3.62 -11.60 5.09
CA ARG A 144 2.82 -10.63 5.82
C ARG A 144 2.42 -9.51 4.88
N LEU A 145 1.16 -9.13 4.91
CA LEU A 145 0.67 -7.98 4.15
C LEU A 145 0.08 -6.95 5.11
N ILE A 146 0.42 -5.68 4.88
CA ILE A 146 -0.08 -4.52 5.62
C ILE A 146 -0.74 -3.56 4.64
N VAL A 147 -2.04 -3.30 4.83
CA VAL A 147 -2.78 -2.30 4.06
C VAL A 147 -2.51 -0.92 4.62
N LEU A 148 -2.01 -0.03 3.76
CA LEU A 148 -1.59 1.33 4.10
C LEU A 148 -2.77 2.31 4.13
N THR A 149 -3.77 2.08 3.30
CA THR A 149 -4.93 2.97 3.18
C THR A 149 -6.15 2.42 3.93
N ASN A 150 -7.11 3.30 4.17
CA ASN A 150 -8.42 2.98 4.74
C ASN A 150 -9.52 3.55 3.81
N ALA A 151 -10.78 3.44 4.22
CA ALA A 151 -11.92 3.91 3.44
C ALA A 151 -11.93 5.44 3.17
N SER A 152 -11.11 6.24 3.85
CA SER A 152 -11.00 7.68 3.58
C SER A 152 -10.05 8.03 2.43
N HIS A 153 -9.29 7.06 1.92
CA HIS A 153 -8.36 7.27 0.81
C HIS A 153 -9.05 6.91 -0.52
N PRO A 154 -8.85 7.69 -1.59
CA PRO A 154 -9.46 7.40 -2.89
C PRO A 154 -8.76 6.28 -3.68
N PHE A 155 -7.80 5.60 -3.07
CA PHE A 155 -7.01 4.54 -3.67
C PHE A 155 -6.64 3.49 -2.62
N VAL A 156 -6.23 2.31 -3.09
CA VAL A 156 -5.79 1.21 -2.23
C VAL A 156 -4.28 1.05 -2.35
N ALA A 157 -3.58 0.99 -1.23
CA ALA A 157 -2.16 0.66 -1.21
C ALA A 157 -1.82 -0.30 -0.08
N TRP A 158 -0.86 -1.18 -0.31
CA TRP A 158 -0.39 -2.15 0.67
C TRP A 158 1.10 -2.47 0.50
N ILE A 159 1.69 -3.02 1.56
CA ILE A 159 3.04 -3.57 1.58
C ILE A 159 2.97 -5.05 1.85
N SER A 160 3.59 -5.84 0.99
CA SER A 160 3.82 -7.25 1.18
C SER A 160 5.27 -7.50 1.61
N PHE A 161 5.44 -8.29 2.66
CA PHE A 161 6.71 -8.76 3.17
C PHE A 161 6.81 -10.25 2.98
N THR A 162 7.94 -10.71 2.45
CA THR A 162 8.22 -12.14 2.33
C THR A 162 9.55 -12.44 3.00
N LEU A 163 9.52 -13.24 4.07
CA LEU A 163 10.71 -13.64 4.81
C LEU A 163 11.12 -15.05 4.38
N TYR A 164 12.31 -15.13 3.78
CA TYR A 164 13.07 -16.38 3.58
C TYR A 164 14.35 -16.29 4.42
N TRP A 165 15.50 -16.07 3.78
CA TRP A 165 16.78 -15.76 4.43
C TRP A 165 16.82 -14.29 4.89
N ASN A 166 16.31 -13.42 4.01
CA ASN A 166 16.17 -11.98 4.14
C ASN A 166 14.70 -11.59 3.89
N VAL A 167 14.37 -10.31 4.05
CA VAL A 167 13.02 -9.77 3.86
C VAL A 167 12.90 -9.12 2.48
N GLY A 168 12.07 -9.70 1.62
CA GLY A 168 11.58 -9.04 0.42
C GLY A 168 10.48 -8.04 0.78
N VAL A 169 10.50 -6.86 0.18
CA VAL A 169 9.47 -5.82 0.35
C VAL A 169 8.91 -5.46 -1.01
N VAL A 170 7.59 -5.58 -1.14
CA VAL A 170 6.82 -5.21 -2.33
C VAL A 170 5.75 -4.22 -1.92
N ILE A 171 5.69 -3.08 -2.61
CA ILE A 171 4.69 -2.04 -2.38
C ILE A 171 3.79 -2.01 -3.62
N GLU A 172 2.49 -2.09 -3.40
CA GLU A 172 1.49 -2.10 -4.45
C GLU A 172 0.47 -1.00 -4.21
N THR A 173 0.03 -0.33 -5.27
CA THR A 173 -0.90 0.79 -5.17
C THR A 173 -1.77 0.95 -6.41
N SER A 174 -3.01 1.40 -6.19
CA SER A 174 -3.91 1.90 -7.24
C SER A 174 -3.93 3.44 -7.30
N GLU A 175 -2.97 4.11 -6.65
CA GLU A 175 -2.81 5.56 -6.73
C GLU A 175 -2.57 5.96 -8.20
N PRO A 176 -3.33 6.91 -8.76
CA PRO A 176 -3.08 7.39 -10.11
C PRO A 176 -1.68 8.00 -10.21
N ALA A 177 -0.92 7.60 -11.23
CA ALA A 177 0.42 8.13 -11.44
C ALA A 177 0.38 9.63 -11.71
N VAL A 178 1.20 10.40 -10.99
CA VAL A 178 1.43 11.81 -11.29
C VAL A 178 2.17 11.94 -12.63
N CYS A 179 1.65 12.78 -13.53
CA CYS A 179 2.25 13.05 -14.83
C CYS A 179 3.31 14.16 -14.74
N GLY A 180 4.34 14.09 -15.60
CA GLY A 180 5.35 15.16 -15.74
C GLY A 180 6.39 15.21 -14.61
N VAL A 181 6.44 14.20 -13.76
CA VAL A 181 7.44 14.04 -12.69
C VAL A 181 8.47 12.96 -13.04
N GLY A 182 9.46 12.76 -12.16
CA GLY A 182 10.49 11.74 -12.32
C GLY A 182 9.93 10.33 -12.54
N ARG A 183 10.76 9.42 -13.07
CA ARG A 183 10.37 8.03 -13.31
C ARG A 183 10.34 7.17 -12.06
N ALA A 184 10.91 7.65 -10.95
CA ALA A 184 10.98 6.89 -9.71
C ALA A 184 9.57 6.69 -9.12
N PHE A 185 9.37 5.55 -8.44
CA PHE A 185 8.08 5.23 -7.82
C PHE A 185 7.63 6.32 -6.84
N LYS A 186 8.56 6.86 -6.05
CA LYS A 186 8.29 7.93 -5.08
C LYS A 186 7.78 9.23 -5.69
N ASP A 187 8.16 9.51 -6.94
CA ASP A 187 7.75 10.72 -7.63
C ASP A 187 6.36 10.53 -8.23
N ARG A 188 6.09 9.35 -8.79
CA ARG A 188 4.82 9.00 -9.44
C ARG A 188 3.69 8.72 -8.46
N PHE A 189 4.00 8.19 -7.27
CA PHE A 189 3.03 7.76 -6.25
C PHE A 189 3.37 8.34 -4.87
N PRO A 190 3.30 9.68 -4.70
CA PRO A 190 3.75 10.35 -3.50
C PRO A 190 2.91 10.02 -2.26
N GLN A 191 1.61 9.77 -2.40
CA GLN A 191 0.76 9.45 -1.24
C GLN A 191 1.08 8.07 -0.69
N THR A 192 1.18 7.06 -1.56
CA THR A 192 1.62 5.71 -1.23
C THR A 192 3.00 5.73 -0.58
N THR A 193 3.94 6.48 -1.15
CA THR A 193 5.30 6.58 -0.63
C THR A 193 5.33 7.18 0.77
N ARG A 194 4.53 8.21 1.02
CA ARG A 194 4.43 8.82 2.35
C ARG A 194 3.90 7.82 3.39
N LEU A 195 2.84 7.08 3.05
CA LEU A 195 2.27 6.07 3.95
C LEU A 195 3.25 4.93 4.22
N ALA A 196 3.89 4.42 3.16
CA ALA A 196 4.88 3.37 3.28
C ALA A 196 6.09 3.80 4.11
N ARG A 197 6.52 5.06 4.00
CA ARG A 197 7.62 5.61 4.81
C ARG A 197 7.35 5.56 6.31
N VAL A 198 6.10 5.76 6.72
CA VAL A 198 5.70 5.67 8.13
C VAL A 198 5.87 4.24 8.65
N VAL A 199 5.48 3.24 7.86
CA VAL A 199 5.57 1.82 8.23
C VAL A 199 7.01 1.32 8.20
N LEU A 200 7.73 1.60 7.11
CA LEU A 200 9.07 1.11 6.86
C LEU A 200 10.14 1.84 7.67
N GLY A 201 9.95 3.11 8.01
CA GLY A 201 10.99 3.91 8.66
C GLY A 201 12.00 4.48 7.68
N ALA A 202 12.81 5.44 8.13
CA ALA A 202 13.68 6.22 7.27
C ALA A 202 14.71 5.33 6.52
N VAL A 203 15.40 4.43 7.25
CA VAL A 203 16.47 3.60 6.70
C VAL A 203 15.96 2.63 5.64
N ILE A 204 14.92 1.86 5.97
CA ILE A 204 14.35 0.88 5.03
C ILE A 204 13.67 1.59 3.87
N SER A 205 13.01 2.73 4.10
CA SER A 205 12.39 3.50 3.02
C SER A 205 13.40 4.00 2.00
N ALA A 206 14.59 4.44 2.44
CA ALA A 206 15.65 4.83 1.52
C ALA A 206 16.09 3.64 0.66
N MET A 207 16.25 2.46 1.28
CA MET A 207 16.61 1.23 0.56
C MET A 207 15.57 0.80 -0.48
N VAL A 208 14.28 1.12 -0.26
CA VAL A 208 13.17 0.75 -1.15
C VAL A 208 12.92 1.80 -2.23
N PHE A 209 12.94 3.10 -1.89
CA PHE A 209 12.48 4.18 -2.77
C PHE A 209 13.57 5.01 -3.44
N ASP A 210 14.81 4.98 -2.92
CA ASP A 210 15.91 5.83 -3.41
C ASP A 210 16.87 5.07 -4.34
N ARG A 211 16.36 4.01 -4.99
CA ARG A 211 17.07 3.27 -6.04
C ARG A 211 16.87 3.88 -7.42
#